data_AF-A0A257LGM2-F1
#
_entry.id   AF-A0A257LGM2-F1
#
_cell.length_a   1.000
_cell.length_b   1.000
_cell.length_c   1.000
_cell.angle_alpha   90.00
_cell.angle_beta   90.00
_cell.angle_gamma   90.00
#
_symmetry.space_group_name_H-M   'P 1'
#
loop_
_entity.id
_entity.type
_entity.pdbx_description
1 polymer ?
#
loop_
_entity_poly.entity_id
_entity_poly.type
_entity_poly.pdbx_seq_one_letter_code
_entity_poly.pdbx_strand_id
1 'polypeptide(L)'
;AGRHEAVRHGRAVHLVARTGTPWCYALAWRASADCGATPDQDSGLLKAVHGEDLPGLQLDNATAMRFEPRATTGTVIPGTLQLRNKRGETVQVRLSPLGRSSLCSVGARIPGLAACAEPPPN
;
A
#
# COMPACT_ATOMS: atom_id res chain seq x y z
N ALA A 1 -7.32 -6.65 3.61
CA ALA A 1 -6.39 -7.76 3.85
C ALA A 1 -5.46 -7.45 5.04
N GLY A 2 -4.49 -6.54 4.95
CA GLY A 2 -3.44 -6.35 5.98
C GLY A 2 -3.91 -6.22 7.44
N ARG A 3 -4.88 -5.36 7.75
CA ARG A 3 -5.45 -5.25 9.11
C ARG A 3 -6.09 -6.55 9.61
N HIS A 4 -6.81 -7.26 8.74
CA HIS A 4 -7.46 -8.51 9.10
C HIS A 4 -6.43 -9.58 9.44
N GLU A 5 -5.37 -9.70 8.63
CA GLU A 5 -4.26 -10.62 8.90
C GLU A 5 -3.54 -10.27 10.21
N ALA A 6 -3.32 -8.98 10.48
CA ALA A 6 -2.65 -8.55 11.70
C ALA A 6 -3.43 -8.94 12.96
N VAL A 7 -4.75 -8.69 12.96
CA VAL A 7 -5.62 -9.05 14.08
C VAL A 7 -5.77 -10.57 14.22
N ARG A 8 -6.00 -11.28 13.10
CA ARG A 8 -6.20 -12.73 13.08
C ARG A 8 -4.98 -13.49 13.62
N HIS A 9 -3.78 -13.05 13.27
CA HIS A 9 -2.54 -13.71 13.66
C HIS A 9 -1.88 -13.11 14.91
N GLY A 10 -2.44 -12.04 15.48
CA GLY A 10 -1.83 -11.36 16.63
C GLY A 10 -0.44 -10.78 16.33
N ARG A 11 -0.10 -10.54 15.06
CA ARG A 11 1.23 -10.13 14.58
C ARG A 11 1.15 -8.90 13.68
N ALA A 12 2.16 -8.03 13.74
CA ALA A 12 2.23 -6.88 12.85
C ALA A 12 2.39 -7.31 11.37
N VAL A 13 1.69 -6.61 10.48
CA VAL A 13 1.81 -6.78 9.02
C VAL A 13 2.40 -5.51 8.42
N HIS A 14 3.37 -5.68 7.54
CA HIS A 14 4.06 -4.61 6.82
C HIS A 14 3.56 -4.56 5.38
N LEU A 15 3.41 -3.36 4.83
CA LEU A 15 3.37 -3.16 3.39
C LEU A 15 4.77 -2.76 2.93
N VAL A 16 5.35 -3.61 2.08
CA VAL A 16 6.64 -3.37 1.42
C VAL A 16 6.37 -3.08 -0.04
N ALA A 17 7.15 -2.16 -0.62
CA ALA A 17 6.93 -1.73 -1.99
C ALA A 17 8.26 -1.38 -2.66
N ARG A 18 8.36 -1.71 -3.94
CA ARG A 18 9.49 -1.35 -4.81
C ARG A 18 8.93 -0.62 -6.02
N THR A 19 9.32 0.64 -6.18
CA THR A 19 9.03 1.44 -7.38
C THR A 19 9.96 1.02 -8.53
N GLY A 20 9.72 1.54 -9.74
CA GLY A 20 10.55 1.27 -10.91
C GLY A 20 10.00 0.17 -11.83
N THR A 21 10.87 -0.47 -12.61
CA THR A 21 10.48 -1.55 -13.54
C THR A 21 11.38 -2.76 -13.31
N PRO A 22 10.83 -3.91 -12.86
CA PRO A 22 9.45 -4.12 -12.45
C PRO A 22 9.16 -3.50 -11.08
N TRP A 23 7.98 -2.89 -10.93
CA TRP A 23 7.48 -2.48 -9.61
C TRP A 23 6.69 -3.62 -8.95
N CYS A 24 6.62 -3.60 -7.62
CA CYS A 24 5.79 -4.50 -6.84
C CYS A 24 5.37 -3.88 -5.51
N TYR A 25 4.32 -4.41 -4.90
CA TYR A 25 4.07 -4.25 -3.47
C TYR A 25 3.58 -5.56 -2.85
N ALA A 26 3.83 -5.75 -1.57
CA ALA A 26 3.40 -6.93 -0.85
C ALA A 26 2.98 -6.61 0.59
N LEU A 27 2.10 -7.44 1.12
CA LEU A 27 1.84 -7.55 2.55
C LEU A 27 2.72 -8.66 3.10
N ALA A 28 3.46 -8.38 4.16
CA ALA A 28 4.46 -9.29 4.71
C ALA A 28 4.55 -9.22 6.23
N TRP A 29 5.06 -10.27 6.85
CA TRP A 29 5.35 -10.30 8.29
C TRP A 29 6.62 -9.53 8.68
N ARG A 30 7.44 -9.15 7.70
CA ARG A 30 8.73 -8.48 7.90
C ARG A 30 8.83 -7.28 6.96
N ALA A 31 9.40 -6.19 7.45
CA ALA A 31 9.65 -4.99 6.63
C ALA A 31 10.73 -5.20 5.56
N SER A 32 11.57 -6.23 5.70
CA SER A 32 12.66 -6.57 4.77
C SER A 32 12.25 -7.63 3.74
N ALA A 33 10.98 -7.99 3.65
CA ALA A 33 10.52 -8.97 2.66
C ALA A 33 10.66 -8.40 1.24
N ASP A 34 11.04 -9.24 0.28
CA ASP A 34 11.12 -8.86 -1.12
C ASP A 34 9.76 -9.02 -1.79
N CYS A 35 9.13 -7.91 -2.20
CA CYS A 35 7.86 -7.97 -2.93
C CYS A 35 7.98 -8.61 -4.32
N GLY A 36 9.20 -8.79 -4.83
CA GLY A 36 9.45 -9.48 -6.11
C GLY A 36 9.26 -10.98 -6.03
N ALA A 37 9.37 -11.59 -4.85
CA ALA A 37 9.15 -13.01 -4.65
C ALA A 37 7.64 -13.34 -4.62
N THR A 38 7.31 -14.60 -4.86
CA THR A 38 5.95 -15.13 -4.63
C THR A 38 5.81 -15.65 -3.19
N PRO A 39 4.59 -15.74 -2.64
CA PRO A 39 4.36 -16.36 -1.32
C PRO A 39 4.89 -17.80 -1.19
N ASP A 40 4.99 -18.53 -2.30
CA ASP A 40 5.58 -19.87 -2.33
C ASP A 40 7.11 -19.85 -2.16
N GLN A 41 7.75 -18.73 -2.52
CA GLN A 41 9.20 -18.52 -2.41
C GLN A 41 9.62 -17.88 -1.08
N ASP A 42 8.76 -17.04 -0.49
CA ASP A 42 8.99 -16.43 0.82
C ASP A 42 7.74 -16.56 1.70
N SER A 43 7.79 -17.49 2.65
CA SER A 43 6.76 -17.69 3.69
C SER A 43 6.50 -16.45 4.57
N GLY A 44 7.35 -15.44 4.48
CA GLY A 44 7.14 -14.12 5.07
C GLY A 44 6.12 -13.27 4.34
N LEU A 45 5.76 -13.61 3.09
CA LEU A 45 4.79 -12.90 2.28
C LEU A 45 3.38 -13.46 2.50
N LEU A 46 2.43 -12.56 2.72
CA LEU A 46 1.00 -12.87 2.83
C LEU A 46 0.29 -12.70 1.51
N LYS A 47 0.72 -11.68 0.75
CA LYS A 47 0.20 -11.34 -0.56
C LYS A 47 1.24 -10.50 -1.28
N ALA A 48 1.53 -10.82 -2.53
CA ALA A 48 2.30 -9.99 -3.43
C ALA A 48 1.43 -9.50 -4.60
N VAL A 49 1.76 -8.34 -5.15
CA VAL A 49 1.18 -7.79 -6.37
C VAL A 49 2.33 -7.24 -7.21
N HIS A 50 2.44 -7.76 -8.43
CA HIS A 50 3.51 -7.39 -9.36
C HIS A 50 2.96 -6.44 -10.42
N GLY A 51 3.81 -5.57 -10.95
CA GLY A 51 3.43 -4.66 -12.03
C GLY A 51 2.99 -5.38 -13.31
N GLU A 52 3.44 -6.62 -13.51
CA GLU A 52 3.05 -7.48 -14.62
C GLU A 52 1.57 -7.90 -14.53
N ASP A 53 1.03 -8.06 -13.31
CA ASP A 53 -0.39 -8.36 -13.08
C ASP A 53 -1.31 -7.16 -13.36
N LEU A 54 -0.73 -5.95 -13.45
CA LEU A 54 -1.44 -4.69 -13.56
C LEU A 54 -0.92 -3.86 -14.74
N PRO A 55 -1.17 -4.32 -15.98
CA PRO A 55 -0.60 -3.69 -17.17
C PRO A 55 -1.08 -2.25 -17.33
N GLY A 56 -0.13 -1.34 -17.53
CA GLY A 56 -0.41 0.08 -17.71
C GLY A 56 -0.54 0.90 -16.43
N LEU A 57 -0.25 0.30 -15.28
CA LEU A 57 0.01 1.01 -14.04
C LEU A 57 1.51 1.04 -13.74
N GLN A 58 1.95 2.13 -13.13
CA GLN A 58 3.26 2.31 -12.55
C GLN A 58 3.10 2.69 -11.08
N LEU A 59 3.99 2.16 -10.24
CA LEU A 59 4.12 2.62 -8.87
C LEU A 59 5.16 3.73 -8.83
N ASP A 60 4.70 4.98 -8.72
CA ASP A 60 5.57 6.16 -8.72
C ASP A 60 6.18 6.40 -7.35
N ASN A 61 5.40 6.20 -6.28
CA ASN A 61 5.85 6.44 -4.92
C ASN A 61 5.12 5.52 -3.92
N ALA A 62 5.80 5.15 -2.85
CA ALA A 62 5.21 4.42 -1.73
C ALA A 62 5.92 4.79 -0.43
N THR A 63 5.15 4.99 0.63
CA THR A 63 5.69 5.12 1.99
C THR A 63 5.40 3.86 2.80
N ALA A 64 6.26 3.59 3.77
CA ALA A 64 6.14 2.41 4.62
C ALA A 64 4.81 2.44 5.39
N MET A 65 4.07 1.32 5.35
CA MET A 65 2.84 1.14 6.13
C MET A 65 2.96 -0.09 7.01
N ARG A 66 2.40 -0.01 8.21
CA ARG A 66 2.40 -1.12 9.18
C ARG A 66 1.09 -1.19 9.92
N PHE A 67 0.49 -2.39 9.94
CA PHE A 67 -0.72 -2.71 10.67
C PHE A 67 -0.36 -3.42 11.97
N GLU A 68 -0.73 -2.85 13.12
CA GLU A 68 -0.56 -3.49 14.42
C GLU A 68 -1.72 -4.45 14.74
N PRO A 69 -1.48 -5.51 15.54
CA PRO A 69 -2.46 -6.57 15.79
C PRO A 69 -3.57 -6.23 16.79
N ARG A 70 -3.58 -5.02 17.38
CA ARG A 70 -4.58 -4.67 18.41
C ARG A 70 -5.94 -4.31 17.79
N ALA A 71 -6.97 -5.05 18.17
CA ALA A 71 -8.34 -4.85 17.66
C ALA A 71 -9.00 -3.54 18.12
N THR A 72 -8.68 -3.05 19.32
CA THR A 72 -9.36 -1.91 19.97
C THR A 72 -8.61 -0.58 19.86
N THR A 73 -7.29 -0.61 19.71
CA THR A 73 -6.40 0.58 19.63
C THR A 73 -5.32 0.44 18.57
N GLY A 74 -5.46 -0.49 17.62
CA GLY A 74 -4.46 -0.81 16.60
C GLY A 74 -3.97 0.43 15.86
N THR A 75 -2.85 0.97 16.33
CA THR A 75 -2.16 2.09 15.70
C THR A 75 -1.59 1.58 14.40
N VAL A 76 -2.07 2.12 13.31
CA VAL A 76 -1.48 1.88 12.01
C VAL A 76 -0.45 2.97 11.78
N ILE A 77 0.76 2.58 11.34
CA ILE A 77 1.68 3.56 10.78
C ILE A 77 1.07 3.98 9.43
N PRO A 78 0.56 5.22 9.32
CA PRO A 78 -0.12 5.65 8.12
C PRO A 78 0.90 5.73 6.98
N GLY A 79 0.39 5.63 5.76
CA GLY A 79 1.23 5.77 4.58
C GLY A 79 0.40 5.86 3.32
N THR A 80 1.11 5.97 2.21
CA THR A 80 0.53 6.23 0.91
C THR A 80 1.20 5.37 -0.16
N LEU A 81 0.45 5.08 -1.21
CA LEU A 81 0.92 4.35 -2.37
C LEU A 81 0.34 5.07 -3.60
N GLN A 82 1.20 5.62 -4.44
CA GLN A 82 0.83 6.39 -5.62
C GLN A 82 0.99 5.55 -6.88
N LEU A 83 -0.12 5.31 -7.56
CA LEU A 83 -0.18 4.61 -8.83
C LEU A 83 -0.49 5.60 -9.94
N ARG A 84 0.25 5.51 -11.03
CA ARG A 84 0.02 6.29 -12.24
C ARG A 84 -0.33 5.39 -13.39
N ASN A 85 -1.30 5.79 -14.20
CA ASN A 85 -1.64 5.05 -15.42
C ASN A 85 -0.93 5.60 -16.67
N LYS A 86 -1.11 4.92 -17.81
CA LYS A 86 -0.53 5.35 -19.10
C LYS A 86 -0.98 6.74 -19.58
N ARG A 87 -2.10 7.25 -19.08
CA ARG A 87 -2.61 8.61 -19.41
C ARG A 87 -1.98 9.70 -18.54
N GLY A 88 -1.09 9.33 -17.61
CA GLY A 88 -0.48 10.25 -16.65
C GLY A 88 -1.38 10.60 -15.48
N GLU A 89 -2.52 9.94 -15.32
CA GLU A 89 -3.42 10.15 -14.19
C GLU A 89 -2.87 9.41 -12.96
N THR A 90 -2.70 10.13 -11.86
CA THR A 90 -2.16 9.57 -10.61
C THR A 90 -3.24 9.46 -9.55
N VAL A 91 -3.38 8.26 -8.98
CA VAL A 91 -4.18 7.96 -7.79
C VAL A 91 -3.28 7.67 -6.61
N GLN A 92 -3.68 8.12 -5.43
CA GLN A 92 -3.02 7.80 -4.18
C GLN A 92 -3.96 6.97 -3.30
N VAL A 93 -3.51 5.76 -2.98
CA VAL A 93 -4.05 4.98 -1.88
C VAL A 93 -3.48 5.55 -0.59
N ARG A 94 -4.34 5.81 0.39
CA ARG A 94 -3.95 6.31 1.72
C ARG A 94 -4.41 5.33 2.76
N LEU A 95 -3.58 5.12 3.77
CA LEU A 95 -3.92 4.38 4.96
C LEU A 95 -3.94 5.33 6.15
N SER A 96 -5.10 5.48 6.79
CA SER A 96 -5.23 6.32 7.98
C SER A 96 -4.64 5.64 9.21
N PRO A 97 -4.34 6.39 10.29
CA PRO A 97 -3.89 5.83 11.57
C PRO A 97 -4.88 4.82 12.19
N LEU A 98 -6.16 4.90 11.81
CA LEU A 98 -7.22 3.96 12.22
C LEU A 98 -7.33 2.73 11.30
N GLY A 99 -6.41 2.58 10.34
CA GLY A 99 -6.39 1.47 9.40
C GLY A 99 -7.47 1.51 8.33
N ARG A 100 -8.07 2.69 8.07
CA ARG A 100 -9.00 2.87 6.95
C ARG A 100 -8.20 3.18 5.68
N SER A 101 -8.43 2.39 4.63
CA SER A 101 -7.92 2.67 3.30
C SER A 101 -8.86 3.61 2.55
N SER A 102 -8.32 4.63 1.90
CA SER A 102 -9.06 5.49 0.97
C SER A 102 -8.26 5.72 -0.32
N LEU A 103 -8.94 6.09 -1.39
CA LEU A 103 -8.33 6.50 -2.65
C LEU A 103 -8.63 7.98 -2.90
N CYS A 104 -7.68 8.70 -3.48
CA CYS A 104 -7.85 10.07 -3.94
C CYS A 104 -6.98 10.35 -5.16
N SER A 105 -7.30 11.37 -5.96
CA SER A 105 -6.49 11.78 -7.12
C SER A 105 -5.41 12.78 -6.73
N VAL A 106 -4.26 12.72 -7.40
CA VAL A 106 -3.14 13.65 -7.22
C VAL A 106 -2.98 14.46 -8.50
N GLY A 107 -3.07 15.78 -8.39
CA GLY A 107 -2.97 16.69 -9.54
C GLY A 107 -4.21 16.65 -10.43
N ALA A 108 -4.27 15.69 -11.37
CA ALA A 108 -5.36 15.59 -12.33
C ALA A 108 -6.68 15.18 -11.66
N ARG A 109 -7.80 15.75 -12.14
CA ARG A 109 -9.14 15.31 -11.75
C ARG A 109 -9.47 14.00 -12.47
N ILE A 110 -9.79 12.98 -11.70
CA ILE A 110 -10.26 11.69 -12.21
C ILE A 110 -11.75 11.60 -11.87
N PRO A 111 -12.66 11.41 -12.86
CA PRO A 111 -14.09 11.30 -12.60
C PRO A 111 -14.40 10.23 -11.55
N GLY A 112 -15.22 10.59 -10.56
CA GLY A 112 -15.60 9.69 -9.45
C GLY A 112 -14.58 9.59 -8.31
N LEU A 113 -13.44 10.29 -8.39
CA LEU A 113 -12.44 10.31 -7.33
C LEU A 113 -12.23 11.73 -6.79
N ALA A 114 -12.27 11.87 -5.47
CA ALA A 114 -11.95 13.13 -4.81
C ALA A 114 -10.44 13.44 -4.90
N ALA A 115 -10.07 14.72 -4.96
CA ALA A 115 -8.67 15.13 -4.84
C ALA A 115 -8.12 14.77 -3.46
N CYS A 116 -6.84 14.44 -3.38
CA CYS A 116 -6.18 14.24 -2.10
C CYS A 116 -6.15 15.56 -1.33
N ALA A 117 -6.69 15.55 -0.11
CA ALA A 117 -6.49 16.67 0.81
C ALA A 117 -4.98 16.88 1.01
N GLU A 118 -4.52 18.10 0.81
CA GLU A 118 -3.17 18.51 1.21
C GLU A 118 -2.99 18.24 2.70
N PRO A 119 -1.80 17.79 3.14
CA PRO A 119 -1.47 17.82 4.55
C PRO A 119 -1.60 19.28 5.05
N PRO A 120 -2.09 19.50 6.28
CA PRO A 120 -2.18 20.86 6.82
C PRO A 120 -0.80 21.53 6.79
N PRO A 121 -0.71 22.84 6.51
CA PRO A 121 0.53 23.58 6.66
C PRO A 121 1.00 23.51 8.12
N ASN A 122 2.31 23.34 8.30
CA ASN A 122 2.97 23.24 9.59
C ASN A 122 2.99 24.59 10.32
#